data_AF-A0A4Q4WU78-F1
#
_entry.id   AF-A0A4Q4WU78-F1
#
_cell.length_a   1.000
_cell.length_b   1.000
_cell.length_c   1.000
_cell.angle_alpha   90.00
_cell.angle_beta   90.00
_cell.angle_gamma   90.00
#
_symmetry.space_group_name_H-M   'P 1'
#
loop_
_entity.id
_entity.type
_entity.pdbx_description
1 polymer ?
#
loop_
_entity_poly.entity_id
_entity_poly.type
_entity_poly.pdbx_seq_one_letter_code
_entity_poly.pdbx_strand_id
1 'polypeptide(L)'
;MEVDSQTDSPEEASHIGPKLIDGTPFVPRSPMGNMMSAPPEGGSFPSLDAVHKHVLEYCTSVGYAVVIGRSKKTVPGLKKVLFVCDRAGKPPSRVSPEQRKRKTSSRKCNCQFGFFAIEQRTQWTIRYRPDQVHLQHNHGPSESPLLHPAARKLDSKMVAAVKQLKENGTSRIWKKDLEVPGLTVTGIGVSQTLEILQSQNPHVPLLPRDIYNARAAITRNPSKVEAGIAEQRPAIYSKPAPTAEERIRSDLRRELARAKEELDKVKEDSRKEIDDLKAKLREKEKIIRKFEMFIDICNERVMVQRERLNDVDEQENNGEASSASR
;
A
#
# COMPACT_ATOMS: atom_id res chain seq x y z
N MET A 1 -32.12 36.53 -47.49
CA MET A 1 -31.66 35.17 -47.23
C MET A 1 -30.59 35.27 -46.17
N GLU A 2 -30.99 34.90 -44.96
CA GLU A 2 -30.15 34.74 -43.79
C GLU A 2 -29.12 33.64 -44.06
N VAL A 3 -27.85 33.86 -43.70
CA VAL A 3 -26.93 32.74 -43.45
C VAL A 3 -26.05 33.11 -42.27
N ASP A 4 -26.26 32.34 -41.21
CA ASP A 4 -25.71 32.48 -39.87
C ASP A 4 -24.19 32.36 -39.82
N SER A 5 -23.61 33.12 -38.90
CA SER A 5 -22.20 33.10 -38.51
C SER A 5 -21.99 32.06 -37.43
N GLN A 6 -21.11 31.08 -37.66
CA GLN A 6 -20.71 30.13 -36.62
C GLN A 6 -19.19 30.08 -36.53
N THR A 7 -18.63 31.01 -35.75
CA THR A 7 -17.26 30.98 -35.25
C THR A 7 -17.17 29.99 -34.10
N ASP A 8 -16.49 28.88 -34.36
CA ASP A 8 -16.12 27.83 -33.42
C ASP A 8 -15.05 28.38 -32.45
N SER A 9 -15.38 28.48 -31.16
CA SER A 9 -14.45 28.86 -30.09
C SER A 9 -14.16 27.63 -29.23
N PRO A 10 -12.89 27.34 -28.90
CA PRO A 10 -12.54 26.10 -28.22
C PRO A 10 -12.96 26.15 -26.74
N GLU A 11 -13.62 25.08 -26.32
CA GLU A 11 -14.17 24.86 -25.00
C GLU A 11 -13.16 25.07 -23.86
N GLU A 12 -13.45 26.04 -22.98
CA GLU A 12 -12.86 26.10 -21.65
C GLU A 12 -13.32 24.88 -20.83
N ALA A 13 -12.37 24.01 -20.52
CA ALA A 13 -12.55 22.91 -19.57
C ALA A 13 -12.86 23.49 -18.18
N SER A 14 -14.16 23.66 -17.90
CA SER A 14 -14.67 24.08 -16.59
C SER A 14 -14.22 23.10 -15.51
N HIS A 15 -13.26 23.56 -14.71
CA HIS A 15 -12.77 22.87 -13.54
C HIS A 15 -13.91 22.86 -12.50
N ILE A 16 -14.69 21.77 -12.46
CA ILE A 16 -15.77 21.60 -11.47
C ILE A 16 -15.13 21.44 -10.09
N GLY A 17 -14.87 22.56 -9.43
CA GLY A 17 -14.62 22.60 -8.00
C GLY A 17 -15.84 22.07 -7.25
N PRO A 18 -15.67 21.41 -6.09
CA PRO A 18 -16.80 20.98 -5.30
C PRO A 18 -17.61 22.21 -4.87
N LYS A 19 -18.81 22.37 -5.45
CA LYS A 19 -19.76 23.40 -5.05
C LYS A 19 -20.00 23.26 -3.54
N LEU A 20 -19.70 24.33 -2.82
CA LEU A 20 -20.15 24.53 -1.45
C LEU A 20 -21.66 24.27 -1.44
N ILE A 21 -22.11 23.32 -0.63
CA ILE A 21 -23.53 23.22 -0.31
C ILE A 21 -23.89 24.50 0.43
N ASP A 22 -24.80 25.26 -0.15
CA ASP A 22 -25.33 26.48 0.43
C ASP A 22 -25.86 26.13 1.84
N GLY A 23 -25.25 26.73 2.88
CA GLY A 23 -25.61 26.47 4.28
C GLY A 23 -24.64 25.65 5.15
N THR A 24 -23.44 25.25 4.69
CA THR A 24 -22.45 24.72 5.65
C THR A 24 -21.80 25.85 6.48
N PRO A 25 -21.89 25.84 7.83
CA PRO A 25 -21.29 26.85 8.70
C PRO A 25 -19.79 26.59 8.88
N PHE A 26 -19.05 26.43 7.78
CA PHE A 26 -17.60 26.43 7.85
C PHE A 26 -17.14 27.86 8.10
N VAL A 27 -16.49 28.10 9.23
CA VAL A 27 -15.90 29.39 9.57
C VAL A 27 -14.41 29.32 9.27
N PRO A 28 -13.93 29.95 8.18
CA PRO A 28 -12.49 30.02 7.90
C PRO A 28 -11.76 30.68 9.07
N ARG A 29 -10.61 30.12 9.44
CA ARG A 29 -9.77 30.74 10.48
C ARG A 29 -9.02 31.93 9.90
N SER A 30 -8.74 32.91 10.75
CA SER A 30 -7.75 33.94 10.42
C SER A 30 -6.36 33.29 10.26
N PRO A 31 -5.55 33.75 9.29
CA PRO A 31 -4.23 33.18 9.05
C PRO A 31 -3.34 33.41 10.27
N MET A 32 -2.76 32.33 10.81
CA MET A 32 -1.88 32.37 11.99
C MET A 32 -0.45 32.83 11.66
N GLY A 33 -0.16 33.09 10.39
CA GLY A 33 1.15 33.49 9.89
C GLY A 33 1.12 33.86 8.42
N ASN A 34 2.31 34.01 7.84
CA ASN A 34 2.45 34.32 6.43
C ASN A 34 1.92 33.17 5.56
N MET A 35 1.37 33.47 4.38
CA MET A 35 0.92 32.44 3.46
C MET A 35 2.06 31.48 3.11
N MET A 36 1.76 30.18 3.12
CA MET A 36 2.73 29.11 2.84
C MET A 36 3.96 29.07 3.77
N SER A 37 3.92 29.72 4.94
CA SER A 37 5.02 29.61 5.92
C SER A 37 4.95 28.34 6.73
N ALA A 38 6.11 27.84 7.17
CA ALA A 38 6.16 26.75 8.14
C ALA A 38 5.57 27.19 9.50
N PRO A 39 4.98 26.26 10.28
CA PRO A 39 4.60 26.54 11.67
C PRO A 39 5.83 26.97 12.47
N PRO A 40 5.71 27.87 13.46
CA PRO A 40 6.84 28.33 14.26
C PRO A 40 7.65 27.17 14.85
N GLU A 41 8.97 27.31 14.84
CA GLU A 41 9.85 26.32 15.48
C GLU A 41 9.67 26.35 17.00
N GLY A 42 9.78 25.18 17.64
CA GLY A 42 9.60 25.03 19.07
C GLY A 42 8.19 24.61 19.47
N GLY A 43 7.67 25.25 20.52
CA GLY A 43 6.45 24.83 21.20
C GLY A 43 6.66 23.62 22.12
N SER A 44 5.77 23.49 23.10
CA SER A 44 5.70 22.36 24.02
C SER A 44 4.34 21.71 23.89
N PHE A 45 4.32 20.45 23.45
CA PHE A 45 3.07 19.70 23.29
C PHE A 45 3.11 18.40 24.09
N PRO A 46 2.01 18.03 24.78
CA PRO A 46 1.99 16.85 25.63
C PRO A 46 1.97 15.52 24.84
N SER A 47 1.54 15.54 23.57
CA SER A 47 1.40 14.33 22.75
C SER A 47 1.60 14.63 21.26
N LEU A 48 1.84 13.57 20.48
CA LEU A 48 1.91 13.68 19.02
C LEU A 48 0.58 14.17 18.41
N ASP A 49 -0.55 13.79 19.00
CA ASP A 49 -1.88 14.24 18.55
C ASP A 49 -2.06 15.74 18.77
N ALA A 50 -1.57 16.26 19.90
CA ALA A 50 -1.58 17.70 20.18
C ALA A 50 -0.71 18.47 19.18
N VAL A 51 0.49 17.97 18.85
CA VAL A 51 1.33 18.55 17.78
C VAL A 51 0.59 18.53 16.45
N HIS A 52 0.03 17.37 16.08
CA HIS A 52 -0.66 17.19 14.80
C HIS A 52 -1.84 18.15 14.67
N LYS A 53 -2.65 18.32 15.73
CA LYS A 53 -3.76 19.26 15.77
C LYS A 53 -3.30 20.70 15.59
N HIS A 54 -2.32 21.15 16.38
CA HIS A 54 -1.78 22.51 16.31
C HIS A 54 -1.18 22.82 14.94
N VAL A 55 -0.38 21.88 14.41
CA VAL A 55 0.24 21.99 13.09
C VAL A 55 -0.81 22.05 11.99
N LEU A 56 -1.81 21.17 12.02
CA LEU A 56 -2.85 21.12 11.00
C LEU A 56 -3.67 22.41 11.00
N GLU A 57 -4.00 22.93 12.19
CA GLU A 57 -4.68 24.21 12.36
C GLU A 57 -3.87 25.36 11.77
N TYR A 58 -2.57 25.44 12.10
CA TYR A 58 -1.69 26.45 11.51
C TYR A 58 -1.64 26.33 9.99
N CYS A 59 -1.29 25.15 9.46
CA CYS A 59 -1.09 24.93 8.02
C CYS A 59 -2.36 25.26 7.21
N THR A 60 -3.52 24.83 7.70
CA THR A 60 -4.80 25.09 7.01
C THR A 60 -5.17 26.57 7.01
N SER A 61 -4.75 27.33 8.04
CA SER A 61 -4.92 28.79 8.07
C SER A 61 -4.01 29.52 7.08
N VAL A 62 -2.84 28.97 6.75
CA VAL A 62 -1.86 29.56 5.81
C VAL A 62 -1.92 28.97 4.40
N GLY A 63 -2.97 28.20 4.09
CA GLY A 63 -3.32 27.78 2.73
C GLY A 63 -2.72 26.44 2.27
N TYR A 64 -2.24 25.58 3.16
CA TYR A 64 -1.81 24.22 2.80
C TYR A 64 -2.19 23.19 3.88
N ALA A 65 -1.94 21.91 3.61
CA ALA A 65 -2.13 20.87 4.61
C ALA A 65 -0.89 19.98 4.71
N VAL A 66 -0.75 19.31 5.85
CA VAL A 66 0.35 18.38 6.10
C VAL A 66 -0.18 16.99 6.46
N VAL A 67 0.68 16.01 6.23
CA VAL A 67 0.46 14.61 6.59
C VAL A 67 1.70 14.06 7.28
N ILE A 68 1.51 13.03 8.10
CA ILE A 68 2.63 12.27 8.66
C ILE A 68 3.26 11.44 7.53
N GLY A 69 4.50 11.76 7.19
CA GLY A 69 5.25 11.07 6.14
C GLY A 69 5.93 9.80 6.64
N ARG A 70 6.94 9.95 7.49
CA ARG A 70 7.69 8.84 8.09
C ARG A 70 7.91 9.08 9.58
N SER A 71 7.90 8.01 10.36
CA SER A 71 8.33 8.05 11.76
C SER A 71 9.55 7.16 11.95
N LYS A 72 10.45 7.57 12.85
CA LYS A 72 11.62 6.79 13.26
C LYS A 72 11.72 6.83 14.78
N LYS A 73 12.06 5.70 15.39
CA LYS A 73 12.49 5.67 16.78
C LYS A 73 13.98 6.00 16.83
N THR A 74 14.32 7.00 17.62
CA THR A 74 15.70 7.37 17.94
C THR A 74 16.18 6.52 19.11
N VAL A 75 17.49 6.44 19.32
CA VAL A 75 18.10 5.89 20.55
C VAL A 75 18.10 7.07 21.53
N PRO A 76 17.25 7.13 22.58
CA PRO A 76 16.92 6.07 23.55
C PRO A 76 15.43 5.62 23.58
N GLY A 77 14.80 5.45 22.42
CA GLY A 77 13.40 5.00 22.27
C GLY A 77 12.40 6.09 21.93
N LEU A 78 12.81 7.37 22.00
CA LEU A 78 12.00 8.53 21.65
C LEU A 78 11.67 8.56 20.15
N LYS A 79 10.47 9.05 19.79
CA LYS A 79 10.01 9.12 18.40
C LYS A 79 10.38 10.45 17.74
N LYS A 80 10.81 10.36 16.48
CA LYS A 80 10.95 11.48 15.55
C LYS A 80 10.00 11.27 14.38
N VAL A 81 9.07 12.20 14.18
CA VAL A 81 8.04 12.12 13.14
C VAL A 81 8.27 13.23 12.13
N LEU A 82 8.28 12.89 10.85
CA LEU A 82 8.36 13.84 9.75
C LEU A 82 6.95 14.21 9.30
N PHE A 83 6.64 15.50 9.41
CA PHE A 83 5.48 16.11 8.76
C PHE A 83 5.91 16.57 7.36
N VAL A 84 5.09 16.27 6.37
CA VAL A 84 5.30 16.66 4.97
C VAL A 84 4.04 17.31 4.41
N CYS A 85 4.18 18.14 3.38
CA CYS A 85 3.03 18.66 2.65
C CYS A 85 2.13 17.52 2.12
N ASP A 86 0.80 17.71 2.09
CA ASP A 86 -0.14 16.72 1.53
C ASP A 86 0.05 16.49 0.02
N ARG A 87 0.70 17.44 -0.67
CA ARG A 87 1.12 17.36 -2.08
C ARG A 87 2.53 16.76 -2.26
N ALA A 88 3.15 16.25 -1.19
CA ALA A 88 4.47 15.65 -1.26
C ALA A 88 4.49 14.28 -1.98
N GLY A 89 5.65 13.99 -2.57
CA GLY A 89 5.91 12.77 -3.33
C GLY A 89 5.40 12.84 -4.77
N LYS A 90 5.73 11.81 -5.56
CA LYS A 90 5.31 11.71 -6.96
C LYS A 90 3.90 11.09 -7.05
N PRO A 91 3.11 11.44 -8.08
CA PRO A 91 1.91 10.69 -8.44
C PRO A 91 2.23 9.19 -8.56
N PRO A 92 1.30 8.31 -8.17
CA PRO A 92 1.52 6.88 -8.28
C PRO A 92 1.72 6.47 -9.74
N SER A 93 2.87 5.87 -10.06
CA SER A 93 3.25 5.41 -11.41
C SER A 93 3.18 3.89 -11.59
N ARG A 94 2.76 3.13 -10.55
CA ARG A 94 2.80 1.65 -10.55
C ARG A 94 1.89 0.98 -11.58
N VAL A 95 0.88 1.69 -12.08
CA VAL A 95 -0.02 1.22 -13.13
C VAL A 95 -0.13 2.31 -14.17
N SER A 96 -0.16 1.95 -15.46
CA SER A 96 -0.44 2.93 -16.50
C SER A 96 -1.81 3.57 -16.22
N PRO A 97 -2.00 4.86 -16.54
CA PRO A 97 -3.28 5.54 -16.31
C PRO A 97 -4.49 4.80 -16.91
N GLU A 98 -4.28 4.14 -18.05
CA GLU A 98 -5.29 3.35 -18.78
C GLU A 98 -5.71 2.08 -18.04
N GLN A 99 -4.77 1.40 -17.38
CA GLN A 99 -5.02 0.17 -16.64
C GLN A 99 -5.60 0.41 -15.24
N ARG A 100 -5.77 1.67 -14.83
CA ARG A 100 -6.25 1.99 -13.49
C ARG A 100 -7.77 1.87 -13.41
N LYS A 101 -8.26 0.99 -12.52
CA LYS A 101 -9.69 0.80 -12.20
C LYS A 101 -10.46 2.11 -11.88
N ARG A 102 -9.77 3.18 -11.46
CA ARG A 102 -10.37 4.50 -11.20
C ARG A 102 -9.52 5.60 -11.81
N LYS A 103 -10.10 6.41 -12.71
CA LYS A 103 -9.49 7.59 -13.34
C LYS A 103 -9.45 8.79 -12.38
N THR A 104 -8.69 8.67 -11.29
CA THR A 104 -8.48 9.79 -10.34
C THR A 104 -7.11 10.43 -10.57
N SER A 105 -7.09 11.75 -10.77
CA SER A 105 -5.87 12.54 -10.80
C SER A 105 -5.28 12.65 -9.38
N SER A 106 -3.95 12.69 -9.29
CA SER A 106 -3.25 12.90 -8.00
C SER A 106 -2.93 14.38 -7.84
N ARG A 107 -3.11 14.94 -6.65
CA ARG A 107 -2.71 16.32 -6.32
C ARG A 107 -1.23 16.46 -5.97
N LYS A 108 -0.49 15.34 -5.97
CA LYS A 108 0.92 15.27 -5.60
C LYS A 108 1.79 15.96 -6.66
N CYS A 109 2.58 16.95 -6.25
CA CYS A 109 3.47 17.74 -7.11
C CYS A 109 4.94 17.63 -6.70
N ASN A 110 5.29 16.56 -5.96
CA ASN A 110 6.65 16.35 -5.44
C ASN A 110 7.15 17.50 -4.56
N CYS A 111 6.24 18.12 -3.80
CA CYS A 111 6.62 19.15 -2.83
C CYS A 111 7.57 18.57 -1.77
N GLN A 112 8.67 19.26 -1.51
CA GLN A 112 9.71 18.84 -0.56
C GLN A 112 9.51 19.43 0.84
N PHE A 113 8.55 20.35 0.99
CA PHE A 113 8.23 20.95 2.28
C PHE A 113 8.00 19.90 3.37
N GLY A 114 8.68 20.06 4.49
CA GLY A 114 8.48 19.24 5.66
C GLY A 114 9.41 19.57 6.81
N PHE A 115 8.96 19.27 8.02
CA PHE A 115 9.67 19.52 9.27
C PHE A 115 9.46 18.35 10.22
N PHE A 116 10.23 18.33 11.32
CA PHE A 116 10.18 17.28 12.31
C PHE A 116 9.34 17.69 13.52
N ALA A 117 8.60 16.73 14.06
CA ALA A 117 8.15 16.72 15.44
C ALA A 117 9.00 15.70 16.20
N ILE A 118 9.69 16.16 17.25
CA ILE A 118 10.61 15.34 18.04
C ILE A 118 10.04 15.19 19.44
N GLU A 119 9.86 13.93 19.85
CA GLU A 119 9.55 13.54 21.22
C GLU A 119 10.78 13.75 22.11
N GLN A 120 10.62 14.52 23.16
CA GLN A 120 11.56 14.68 24.26
C GLN A 120 11.03 13.92 25.49
N ARG A 121 11.75 14.00 26.61
CA ARG A 121 11.37 13.26 27.85
C ARG A 121 9.95 13.56 28.34
N THR A 122 9.49 14.79 28.20
CA THR A 122 8.21 15.26 28.78
C THR A 122 7.27 15.90 27.76
N GLN A 123 7.76 16.19 26.55
CA GLN A 123 7.06 17.04 25.60
C GLN A 123 7.49 16.73 24.17
N TRP A 124 6.68 17.13 23.22
CA TRP A 124 6.99 17.16 21.81
C TRP A 124 7.34 18.58 21.39
N THR A 125 8.29 18.71 20.46
CA THR A 125 8.77 19.99 19.94
C THR A 125 8.85 19.96 18.42
N ILE A 126 8.52 21.08 17.78
CA ILE A 126 8.66 21.27 16.33
C ILE A 126 10.08 21.71 16.03
N ARG A 127 10.71 21.09 15.04
CA ARG A 127 12.09 21.34 14.61
C ARG A 127 12.17 21.37 13.10
N TYR A 128 12.79 22.40 12.54
CA TYR A 128 12.99 22.51 11.10
C TYR A 128 14.02 21.50 10.59
N ARG A 129 13.97 21.25 9.29
CA ARG A 129 15.03 20.50 8.62
C ARG A 129 16.21 21.44 8.37
N PRO A 130 17.46 20.92 8.36
CA PRO A 130 18.63 21.75 8.14
C PRO A 130 18.60 22.51 6.80
N ASP A 131 18.13 21.84 5.73
CA ASP A 131 18.11 22.46 4.41
C ASP A 131 16.87 23.32 4.21
N GLN A 132 17.09 24.59 3.84
CA GLN A 132 16.07 25.61 3.61
C GLN A 132 15.04 25.21 2.54
N VAL A 133 15.42 24.34 1.59
CA VAL A 133 14.52 23.81 0.55
C VAL A 133 13.30 23.12 1.17
N HIS A 134 13.43 22.55 2.36
CA HIS A 134 12.33 21.88 3.07
C HIS A 134 11.40 22.84 3.82
N LEU A 135 11.71 24.13 3.85
CA LEU A 135 10.84 25.19 4.39
C LEU A 135 10.07 25.92 3.29
N GLN A 136 10.34 25.60 2.01
CA GLN A 136 9.69 26.21 0.87
C GLN A 136 8.76 25.21 0.16
N HIS A 137 7.64 25.73 -0.32
CA HIS A 137 6.73 24.99 -1.17
C HIS A 137 7.03 25.26 -2.64
N ASN A 138 6.84 24.25 -3.48
CA ASN A 138 6.94 24.39 -4.94
C ASN A 138 5.56 24.64 -5.61
N HIS A 139 4.59 25.10 -4.83
CA HIS A 139 3.24 25.40 -5.26
C HIS A 139 2.68 26.54 -4.41
N GLY A 140 1.68 27.24 -4.95
CA GLY A 140 0.96 28.29 -4.21
C GLY A 140 0.00 27.76 -3.14
N PRO A 141 -0.59 28.67 -2.34
CA PRO A 141 -1.69 28.36 -1.43
C PRO A 141 -2.87 27.74 -2.17
N SER A 142 -3.62 26.89 -1.48
CA SER A 142 -4.86 26.33 -2.02
C SER A 142 -6.03 27.26 -1.74
N GLU A 143 -6.97 27.31 -2.69
CA GLU A 143 -8.16 28.18 -2.65
C GLU A 143 -9.06 27.91 -1.44
N SER A 144 -9.15 26.66 -0.99
CA SER A 144 -9.96 26.29 0.16
C SER A 144 -9.37 25.09 0.93
N PRO A 145 -9.42 25.12 2.27
CA PRO A 145 -9.17 23.95 3.12
C PRO A 145 -9.98 22.70 2.73
N LEU A 146 -11.14 22.87 2.09
CA LEU A 146 -11.98 21.77 1.59
C LEU A 146 -11.26 20.90 0.56
N LEU A 147 -10.34 21.47 -0.20
CA LEU A 147 -9.61 20.75 -1.24
C LEU A 147 -8.63 19.73 -0.66
N HIS A 148 -8.25 19.86 0.62
CA HIS A 148 -7.29 19.01 1.29
C HIS A 148 -7.95 17.87 2.07
N PRO A 149 -7.85 16.60 1.62
CA PRO A 149 -8.37 15.46 2.39
C PRO A 149 -7.73 15.35 3.79
N ALA A 150 -6.48 15.80 3.94
CA ALA A 150 -5.78 15.82 5.22
C ALA A 150 -6.41 16.79 6.23
N ALA A 151 -6.91 17.95 5.75
CA ALA A 151 -7.60 18.94 6.58
C ALA A 151 -9.01 18.51 7.01
N ARG A 152 -9.63 17.59 6.25
CA ARG A 152 -10.99 17.09 6.48
C ARG A 152 -11.04 15.76 7.24
N LYS A 153 -9.89 15.23 7.63
CA LYS A 153 -9.82 13.94 8.30
C LYS A 153 -10.40 14.06 9.71
N LEU A 154 -11.42 13.25 10.02
CA LEU A 154 -12.01 13.20 11.35
C LEU A 154 -10.97 12.78 12.40
N ASP A 155 -10.95 13.46 13.54
CA ASP A 155 -10.15 13.09 14.70
C ASP A 155 -10.78 11.88 15.44
N SER A 156 -10.09 11.34 16.44
CA SER A 156 -10.59 10.19 17.19
C SER A 156 -11.93 10.46 17.88
N LYS A 157 -12.13 11.68 18.37
CA LYS A 157 -13.36 12.11 19.05
C LYS A 157 -14.55 12.20 18.09
N MET A 158 -14.35 12.77 16.91
CA MET A 158 -15.35 12.87 15.85
C MET A 158 -15.68 11.49 15.28
N VAL A 159 -14.70 10.60 15.11
CA VAL A 159 -14.98 9.20 14.70
C VAL A 159 -15.81 8.47 15.76
N ALA A 160 -15.53 8.68 17.05
CA ALA A 160 -16.34 8.14 18.14
C ALA A 160 -17.77 8.71 18.12
N ALA A 161 -17.92 10.02 17.88
CA ALA A 161 -19.23 10.64 17.70
C ALA A 161 -19.98 10.08 16.48
N VAL A 162 -19.31 9.85 15.34
CA VAL A 162 -19.94 9.16 14.18
C VAL A 162 -20.39 7.75 14.55
N LYS A 163 -19.60 7.00 15.33
CA LYS A 163 -19.98 5.66 15.81
C LYS A 163 -21.22 5.74 16.69
N GLN A 164 -21.23 6.62 17.69
CA GLN A 164 -22.37 6.83 18.58
C GLN A 164 -23.62 7.28 17.81
N LEU A 165 -23.51 8.24 16.88
CA LEU A 165 -24.66 8.71 16.09
C LEU A 165 -25.19 7.63 15.13
N LYS A 166 -24.31 6.76 14.64
CA LYS A 166 -24.68 5.59 13.84
C LYS A 166 -25.43 4.54 14.68
N GLU A 167 -25.02 4.33 15.94
CA GLU A 167 -25.58 3.33 16.85
C GLU A 167 -26.86 3.82 17.56
N ASN A 168 -26.90 5.09 17.98
CA ASN A 168 -27.98 5.68 18.78
C ASN A 168 -29.20 6.14 17.95
N GLY A 169 -29.15 6.05 16.62
CA GLY A 169 -30.28 6.45 15.79
C GLY A 169 -31.40 5.41 15.80
N THR A 170 -32.35 5.57 16.71
CA THR A 170 -33.66 4.93 16.67
C THR A 170 -34.56 5.66 15.66
N SER A 171 -34.41 5.34 14.37
CA SER A 171 -35.41 5.76 13.38
C SER A 171 -36.58 4.78 13.39
N ARG A 172 -37.77 5.23 13.84
CA ARG A 172 -39.03 4.52 13.63
C ARG A 172 -39.45 4.66 12.17
N ILE A 173 -38.86 3.88 11.27
CA ILE A 173 -39.38 3.78 9.91
C ILE A 173 -40.63 2.89 9.95
N TRP A 174 -41.81 3.50 9.79
CA TRP A 174 -43.02 2.79 9.40
C TRP A 174 -42.85 2.31 7.95
N LYS A 175 -42.61 1.01 7.75
CA LYS A 175 -42.84 0.41 6.43
C LYS A 175 -44.35 0.33 6.26
N LYS A 176 -44.88 1.05 5.27
CA LYS A 176 -46.33 1.11 4.99
C LYS A 176 -46.95 -0.26 4.66
N ASP A 177 -46.11 -1.25 4.34
CA ASP A 177 -46.53 -2.56 3.83
C ASP A 177 -46.15 -3.75 4.73
N LEU A 178 -45.78 -3.54 6.00
CA LEU A 178 -45.51 -4.63 6.95
C LEU A 178 -46.27 -4.41 8.27
N GLU A 179 -47.28 -5.25 8.53
CA GLU A 179 -48.11 -5.25 9.76
C GLU A 179 -47.34 -5.54 11.05
N VAL A 180 -46.03 -5.82 10.97
CA VAL A 180 -45.17 -6.04 12.13
C VAL A 180 -44.19 -4.88 12.25
N PRO A 181 -44.15 -4.12 13.36
CA PRO A 181 -43.16 -3.08 13.58
C PRO A 181 -41.77 -3.73 13.74
N GLY A 182 -41.11 -3.98 12.61
CA GLY A 182 -39.70 -4.34 12.57
C GLY A 182 -38.88 -3.10 12.88
N LEU A 183 -38.21 -3.09 14.03
CA LEU A 183 -37.21 -2.09 14.39
C LEU A 183 -36.06 -2.12 13.37
N THR A 184 -36.19 -1.36 12.29
CA THR A 184 -35.09 -1.16 11.35
C THR A 184 -34.18 -0.10 11.93
N VAL A 185 -33.08 -0.54 12.56
CA VAL A 185 -32.02 0.33 13.10
C VAL A 185 -31.31 1.03 11.94
N THR A 186 -31.97 2.04 11.39
CA THR A 186 -31.34 2.99 10.48
C THR A 186 -30.92 4.16 11.34
N GLY A 187 -29.64 4.16 11.71
CA GLY A 187 -29.02 5.22 12.51
C GLY A 187 -29.27 6.62 11.95
N ILE A 188 -28.86 7.66 12.70
CA ILE A 188 -29.00 9.08 12.30
C ILE A 188 -28.52 9.27 10.86
N GLY A 189 -29.19 10.11 10.07
CA GLY A 189 -28.83 10.34 8.67
C GLY A 189 -27.41 10.87 8.50
N VAL A 190 -26.79 10.68 7.33
CA VAL A 190 -25.45 11.22 7.05
C VAL A 190 -25.44 12.76 7.11
N SER A 191 -26.45 13.40 6.53
CA SER A 191 -26.58 14.87 6.55
C SER A 191 -26.71 15.41 7.97
N GLN A 192 -27.56 14.77 8.79
CA GLN A 192 -27.74 15.15 10.19
C GLN A 192 -26.47 14.90 11.03
N THR A 193 -25.75 13.80 10.75
CA THR A 193 -24.45 13.54 11.39
C THR A 193 -23.43 14.62 11.03
N LEU A 194 -23.39 15.04 9.76
CA LEU A 194 -22.51 16.11 9.31
C LEU A 194 -22.82 17.43 10.02
N GLU A 195 -24.10 17.79 10.12
CA GLU A 195 -24.54 19.01 10.79
C GLU A 195 -24.14 19.02 12.28
N ILE A 196 -24.35 17.91 12.99
CA ILE A 196 -23.94 17.76 14.39
C ILE A 196 -22.42 17.88 14.55
N LEU A 197 -21.63 17.26 13.66
CA LEU A 197 -20.16 17.34 13.76
C LEU A 197 -19.63 18.71 13.38
N GLN A 198 -20.26 19.38 12.42
CA GLN A 198 -19.89 20.71 11.97
C GLN A 198 -20.23 21.76 13.02
N SER A 199 -21.35 21.62 13.74
CA SER A 199 -21.70 22.53 14.84
C SER A 199 -20.73 22.41 16.01
N GLN A 200 -20.26 21.20 16.32
CA GLN A 200 -19.22 20.96 17.32
C GLN A 200 -17.81 21.39 16.87
N ASN A 201 -17.56 21.42 15.56
CA ASN A 201 -16.27 21.75 14.97
C ASN A 201 -16.41 22.75 13.80
N PRO A 202 -16.76 24.02 14.06
CA PRO A 202 -17.08 25.00 13.01
C PRO A 202 -15.93 25.25 12.02
N HIS A 203 -14.70 25.04 12.48
CA HIS A 203 -13.48 25.29 11.73
C HIS A 203 -12.92 24.07 10.99
N VAL A 204 -13.58 22.92 11.05
CA VAL A 204 -13.19 21.74 10.28
C VAL A 204 -14.10 21.65 9.05
N PRO A 205 -13.57 21.71 7.82
CA PRO A 205 -14.40 21.81 6.62
C PRO A 205 -14.89 20.42 6.18
N LEU A 206 -15.89 19.84 6.85
CA LEU A 206 -16.35 18.48 6.56
C LEU A 206 -17.24 18.40 5.31
N LEU A 207 -17.15 17.29 4.59
CA LEU A 207 -18.06 16.95 3.49
C LEU A 207 -18.89 15.70 3.83
N PRO A 208 -20.10 15.52 3.24
CA PRO A 208 -20.90 14.31 3.44
C PRO A 208 -20.11 13.03 3.14
N ARG A 209 -19.23 13.11 2.13
CA ARG A 209 -18.30 12.04 1.75
C ARG A 209 -17.41 11.57 2.91
N ASP A 210 -16.99 12.45 3.80
CA ASP A 210 -16.13 12.10 4.93
C ASP A 210 -16.89 11.28 5.97
N ILE A 211 -18.17 11.57 6.17
CA ILE A 211 -19.06 10.78 7.03
C ILE A 211 -19.28 9.39 6.44
N TYR A 212 -19.51 9.28 5.13
CA TYR A 212 -19.59 7.97 4.47
C TYR A 212 -18.30 7.17 4.64
N ASN A 213 -17.14 7.81 4.44
CA ASN A 213 -15.84 7.16 4.62
C ASN A 213 -15.63 6.71 6.07
N ALA A 214 -16.01 7.54 7.05
CA ALA A 214 -15.91 7.22 8.48
C ALA A 214 -16.81 6.04 8.85
N ARG A 215 -18.10 6.05 8.43
CA ARG A 215 -19.03 4.93 8.65
C ARG A 215 -18.52 3.63 8.04
N ALA A 216 -18.01 3.70 6.81
CA ALA A 216 -17.44 2.53 6.13
C ALA A 216 -16.19 2.01 6.86
N ALA A 217 -15.34 2.89 7.39
CA ALA A 217 -14.17 2.51 8.18
C ALA A 217 -14.57 1.83 9.51
N ILE A 218 -15.57 2.37 10.21
CA ILE A 218 -16.12 1.80 11.46
C ILE A 218 -16.68 0.40 11.19
N THR A 219 -17.48 0.23 10.14
CA THR A 219 -18.06 -1.08 9.79
C THR A 219 -16.98 -2.11 9.45
N ARG A 220 -15.89 -1.70 8.79
CA ARG A 220 -14.78 -2.62 8.45
C ARG A 220 -13.90 -2.98 9.64
N ASN A 221 -13.75 -2.09 10.62
CA ASN A 221 -12.84 -2.28 11.76
C ASN A 221 -13.46 -1.73 13.06
N PRO A 222 -14.45 -2.42 13.66
CA PRO A 222 -15.14 -1.93 14.85
C PRO A 222 -14.21 -1.77 16.07
N SER A 223 -13.23 -2.67 16.24
CA SER A 223 -12.30 -2.69 17.37
C SER A 223 -11.27 -1.55 17.38
N LYS A 224 -10.88 -1.01 16.21
CA LYS A 224 -9.91 0.10 16.14
C LYS A 224 -10.47 1.42 16.66
N VAL A 225 -11.79 1.59 16.59
CA VAL A 225 -12.46 2.81 17.06
C VAL A 225 -12.42 2.88 18.58
N GLU A 226 -12.57 1.73 19.25
CA GLU A 226 -12.44 1.60 20.71
C GLU A 226 -10.99 1.80 21.17
N ALA A 227 -10.02 1.26 20.44
CA ALA A 227 -8.60 1.43 20.74
C ALA A 227 -8.14 2.91 20.66
N GLY A 228 -8.64 3.69 19.69
CA GLY A 228 -8.32 5.11 19.57
C GLY A 228 -8.87 5.98 20.72
N ILE A 229 -9.95 5.54 21.37
CA ILE A 229 -10.47 6.17 22.60
C ILE A 229 -9.57 5.79 23.80
N ALA A 230 -9.02 4.57 23.83
CA ALA A 230 -8.13 4.11 24.88
C ALA A 230 -6.71 4.72 24.81
N GLU A 231 -6.20 5.08 23.63
CA GLU A 231 -4.87 5.69 23.43
C GLU A 231 -4.74 7.11 24.00
N GLN A 232 -5.85 7.78 24.36
CA GLN A 232 -5.84 9.10 25.00
C GLN A 232 -5.52 9.05 26.51
N ARG A 233 -5.30 7.85 27.08
CA ARG A 233 -4.79 7.70 28.46
C ARG A 233 -3.30 8.03 28.52
N PRO A 234 -2.83 8.77 29.55
CA PRO A 234 -1.41 8.96 29.80
C PRO A 234 -0.68 7.62 29.82
N ALA A 235 0.49 7.57 29.17
CA ALA A 235 1.32 6.38 28.99
C ALA A 235 1.98 5.86 30.29
N ILE A 236 1.27 5.90 31.41
CA ILE A 236 1.69 5.39 32.71
C ILE A 236 1.26 3.91 32.87
N TYR A 237 0.23 3.47 32.15
CA TYR A 237 -0.22 2.08 32.20
C TYR A 237 0.41 1.23 31.11
N SER A 238 1.12 0.18 31.55
CA SER A 238 1.62 -0.91 30.72
C SER A 238 0.52 -1.43 29.80
N LYS A 239 0.89 -1.79 28.57
CA LYS A 239 -0.02 -2.43 27.60
C LYS A 239 -0.85 -3.52 28.29
N PRO A 240 -2.19 -3.54 28.11
CA PRO A 240 -3.02 -4.64 28.59
C PRO A 240 -2.43 -5.97 28.13
N ALA A 241 -2.42 -6.97 29.02
CA ALA A 241 -1.95 -8.30 28.67
C ALA A 241 -2.72 -8.80 27.43
N PRO A 242 -2.03 -9.38 26.43
CA PRO A 242 -2.68 -9.84 25.22
C PRO A 242 -3.76 -10.85 25.56
N THR A 243 -4.93 -10.69 24.95
CA THR A 243 -6.08 -11.57 25.14
C THR A 243 -5.74 -12.99 24.66
N ALA A 244 -6.50 -13.99 25.13
CA ALA A 244 -6.28 -15.38 24.72
C ALA A 244 -6.29 -15.54 23.18
N GLU A 245 -7.19 -14.84 22.48
CA GLU A 245 -7.22 -14.82 21.02
C GLU A 245 -5.96 -14.21 20.38
N GLU A 246 -5.40 -13.16 20.96
CA GLU A 246 -4.18 -12.53 20.44
C GLU A 246 -2.95 -13.41 20.62
N ARG A 247 -2.88 -14.16 21.72
CA ARG A 247 -1.85 -15.19 21.94
C ARG A 247 -1.96 -16.29 20.91
N ILE A 248 -3.17 -16.85 20.72
CA ILE A 248 -3.44 -17.88 19.71
C ILE A 248 -3.06 -17.39 18.30
N ARG A 249 -3.43 -16.16 17.92
CA ARG A 249 -3.02 -15.60 16.61
C ARG A 249 -1.50 -15.43 16.48
N SER A 250 -0.81 -15.08 17.56
CA SER A 250 0.65 -14.97 17.56
C SER A 250 1.31 -16.33 17.40
N ASP A 251 0.83 -17.34 18.12
CA ASP A 251 1.32 -18.72 18.03
C ASP A 251 1.07 -19.31 16.64
N LEU A 252 -0.14 -19.14 16.08
CA LEU A 252 -0.46 -19.56 14.72
C LEU A 252 0.43 -18.88 13.66
N ARG A 253 0.76 -17.59 13.84
CA ARG A 253 1.71 -16.91 12.94
C ARG A 253 3.11 -17.50 13.02
N ARG A 254 3.56 -17.85 14.23
CA ARG A 254 4.87 -18.48 14.43
C ARG A 254 4.92 -19.87 13.83
N GLU A 255 3.86 -20.66 14.00
CA GLU A 255 3.74 -21.99 13.40
C GLU A 255 3.69 -21.93 11.88
N LEU A 256 2.90 -21.01 11.31
CA LEU A 256 2.88 -20.80 9.86
C LEU A 256 4.24 -20.36 9.30
N ALA A 257 5.02 -19.59 10.05
CA ALA A 257 6.36 -19.22 9.65
C ALA A 257 7.31 -20.43 9.65
N ARG A 258 7.27 -21.25 10.71
CA ARG A 258 8.05 -22.49 10.81
C ARG A 258 7.71 -23.49 9.71
N ALA A 259 6.41 -23.73 9.47
CA ALA A 259 5.96 -24.64 8.42
C ALA A 259 6.40 -24.18 7.02
N LYS A 260 6.46 -22.87 6.77
CA LYS A 260 7.00 -22.33 5.51
C LYS A 260 8.50 -22.55 5.38
N GLU A 261 9.25 -22.32 6.45
CA GLU A 261 10.70 -22.54 6.47
C GLU A 261 11.05 -24.02 6.27
N GLU A 262 10.31 -24.93 6.93
CA GLU A 262 10.45 -26.37 6.73
C GLU A 262 10.12 -26.79 5.29
N LEU A 263 9.05 -26.25 4.71
CA LEU A 263 8.69 -26.51 3.32
C LEU A 263 9.78 -26.05 2.34
N ASP A 264 10.35 -24.87 2.56
CA ASP A 264 11.41 -24.34 1.71
C ASP A 264 12.70 -25.16 1.85
N LYS A 265 13.02 -25.61 3.06
CA LYS A 265 14.14 -26.52 3.32
C LYS A 265 13.97 -27.86 2.60
N VAL A 266 12.80 -28.51 2.74
CA VAL A 266 12.50 -29.78 2.05
C VAL A 266 12.62 -29.62 0.53
N LYS A 267 12.09 -28.52 -0.03
CA LYS A 267 12.22 -28.25 -1.48
C LYS A 267 13.67 -28.09 -1.92
N GLU A 268 14.51 -27.45 -1.11
CA GLU A 268 15.92 -27.30 -1.42
C GLU A 268 16.67 -28.64 -1.36
N ASP A 269 16.40 -29.45 -0.33
CA ASP A 269 17.03 -30.76 -0.15
C ASP A 269 16.62 -31.71 -1.28
N SER A 270 15.33 -31.77 -1.63
CA SER A 270 14.85 -32.54 -2.79
C SER A 270 15.45 -32.07 -4.11
N ARG A 271 15.66 -30.75 -4.29
CA ARG A 271 16.30 -30.22 -5.49
C ARG A 271 17.75 -30.68 -5.61
N LYS A 272 18.50 -30.63 -4.51
CA LYS A 272 19.90 -31.12 -4.45
C LYS A 272 19.96 -32.61 -4.79
N GLU A 273 19.07 -33.42 -4.20
CA GLU A 273 19.02 -34.86 -4.48
C GLU A 273 18.72 -35.16 -5.95
N ILE A 274 17.79 -34.42 -6.57
CA ILE A 274 17.49 -34.54 -8.00
C ILE A 274 18.69 -34.18 -8.86
N ASP A 275 19.42 -33.11 -8.51
CA ASP A 275 20.59 -32.67 -9.28
C ASP A 275 21.75 -33.67 -9.16
N ASP A 276 21.96 -34.26 -7.98
CA ASP A 276 22.93 -35.33 -7.76
C ASP A 276 22.59 -36.60 -8.55
N LEU A 277 21.31 -36.99 -8.57
CA LEU A 277 20.84 -38.13 -9.37
C LEU A 277 21.02 -37.86 -10.86
N LYS A 278 20.73 -36.65 -11.35
CA LYS A 278 20.99 -36.25 -12.74
C LYS A 278 22.47 -36.26 -13.08
N ALA A 279 23.34 -35.86 -12.15
CA ALA A 279 24.78 -35.92 -12.35
C ALA A 279 25.27 -37.36 -12.52
N LYS A 280 24.81 -38.27 -11.65
CA LYS A 280 25.09 -39.71 -11.75
C LYS A 280 24.59 -40.31 -13.08
N LEU A 281 23.39 -39.92 -13.54
CA LEU A 281 22.87 -40.35 -14.83
C LEU A 281 23.76 -39.88 -15.99
N ARG A 282 24.18 -38.61 -16.01
CA ARG A 282 25.09 -38.09 -17.05
C ARG A 282 26.44 -38.82 -17.07
N GLU A 283 26.97 -39.19 -15.91
CA GLU A 283 28.20 -39.96 -15.82
C GLU A 283 28.02 -41.37 -16.39
N LYS A 284 26.93 -42.06 -16.03
CA LYS A 284 26.58 -43.36 -16.60
C LYS A 284 26.39 -43.29 -18.12
N GLU A 285 25.73 -42.25 -18.64
CA GLU A 285 25.58 -42.04 -20.09
C GLU A 285 26.91 -41.82 -20.82
N LYS A 286 27.89 -41.19 -20.18
CA LYS A 286 29.24 -41.06 -20.77
C LYS A 286 29.94 -42.42 -20.84
N ILE A 287 29.76 -43.24 -19.81
CA ILE A 287 30.32 -44.60 -19.76
C ILE A 287 29.67 -45.46 -20.84
N ILE A 288 28.34 -45.43 -20.96
CA ILE A 288 27.60 -46.15 -22.01
C ILE A 288 28.10 -45.75 -23.39
N ARG A 289 28.24 -44.44 -23.68
CA ARG A 289 28.78 -43.97 -24.96
C ARG A 289 30.19 -44.49 -25.27
N LYS A 290 31.06 -44.60 -24.26
CA LYS A 290 32.39 -45.19 -24.44
C LYS A 290 32.31 -46.68 -24.77
N PHE A 291 31.39 -47.41 -24.13
CA PHE A 291 31.17 -48.82 -24.43
C PHE A 291 30.58 -49.01 -25.83
N GLU A 292 29.63 -48.17 -26.26
CA GLU A 292 29.08 -48.17 -27.62
C GLU A 292 30.19 -47.98 -28.66
N MET A 293 31.03 -46.94 -28.51
CA MET A 293 32.18 -46.72 -29.41
C MET A 293 33.14 -47.92 -29.44
N PHE A 294 33.37 -48.57 -28.30
CA PHE A 294 34.23 -49.75 -28.24
C PHE A 294 33.62 -50.93 -28.99
N ILE A 295 32.31 -51.16 -28.83
CA ILE A 295 31.56 -52.20 -29.54
C ILE A 295 31.62 -51.93 -31.05
N ASP A 296 31.42 -50.69 -31.49
CA ASP A 296 31.50 -50.32 -32.90
C ASP A 296 32.88 -50.63 -33.50
N ILE A 297 33.96 -50.26 -32.80
CA ILE A 297 35.34 -50.57 -33.22
C ILE A 297 35.58 -52.09 -33.30
N CYS A 298 35.07 -52.85 -32.33
CA CYS A 298 35.19 -54.31 -32.34
C CYS A 298 34.43 -54.92 -33.53
N ASN A 299 33.20 -54.46 -33.76
CA ASN A 299 32.38 -54.90 -34.88
C ASN A 299 33.05 -54.57 -36.22
N GLU A 300 33.56 -53.35 -36.40
CA GLU A 300 34.27 -52.94 -37.62
C GLU A 300 35.50 -53.83 -37.87
N ARG A 301 36.30 -54.11 -36.83
CA ARG A 301 37.46 -55.00 -36.96
C ARG A 301 37.06 -56.43 -37.33
N VAL A 302 35.98 -56.95 -36.74
CA VAL A 302 35.46 -58.29 -37.07
C VAL A 302 34.98 -58.34 -38.51
N MET A 303 34.28 -57.29 -38.98
CA MET A 303 33.81 -57.20 -40.37
C MET A 303 35.00 -57.18 -41.35
N VAL A 304 36.02 -56.36 -41.11
CA VAL A 304 37.24 -56.31 -41.96
C VAL A 304 37.99 -57.65 -41.96
N GLN A 305 38.08 -58.34 -40.81
CA GLN A 305 38.70 -59.67 -40.78
C GLN A 305 37.87 -60.72 -41.52
N ARG A 306 36.54 -60.63 -41.45
CA ARG A 306 35.65 -61.52 -42.20
C ARG A 306 35.78 -61.31 -43.71
N GLU A 307 35.86 -60.06 -44.17
CA GLU A 307 36.10 -59.74 -45.59
C GLU A 307 37.45 -60.30 -46.05
N ARG A 308 38.52 -60.11 -45.27
CA ARG A 308 39.84 -60.67 -45.60
C ARG A 308 39.86 -62.20 -45.66
N LEU A 309 39.15 -62.88 -44.75
CA LEU A 309 39.06 -64.34 -44.79
C LEU A 309 38.23 -64.82 -45.99
N ASN A 310 37.14 -64.14 -46.32
CA ASN A 310 36.38 -64.41 -47.55
C ASN A 310 37.23 -64.19 -48.81
N ASP A 311 38.04 -63.13 -48.88
CA ASP A 311 38.93 -62.86 -50.01
C ASP A 311 40.02 -63.95 -50.17
N VAL A 312 40.50 -64.51 -49.05
CA VAL A 312 41.46 -65.63 -49.05
C VAL A 312 40.78 -66.93 -49.49
N ASP A 313 39.58 -67.22 -48.99
CA ASP A 313 38.79 -68.38 -49.42
C ASP A 313 38.42 -68.29 -50.91
N GLU A 314 38.13 -67.10 -51.45
CA GLU A 314 37.91 -66.88 -52.89
C GLU A 314 39.19 -67.04 -53.72
N GLN A 315 40.36 -66.67 -53.21
CA GLN A 315 41.65 -66.87 -53.88
C GLN A 315 42.11 -68.34 -53.86
N GLU A 316 41.91 -69.06 -52.75
CA GLU A 316 42.20 -70.50 -52.66
C GLU A 316 41.27 -71.33 -53.56
N ASN A 317 39.98 -71.00 -53.60
CA ASN A 317 39.00 -71.70 -54.44
C ASN A 317 39.22 -71.43 -55.95
N ASN A 318 39.71 -70.24 -56.33
CA ASN A 318 40.11 -69.94 -57.72
C ASN A 318 41.48 -70.55 -58.10
N GLY A 319 42.36 -70.81 -57.12
CA GLY A 319 43.64 -71.48 -57.29
C GLY A 319 43.52 -73.00 -57.52
N GLU A 320 42.59 -73.66 -56.83
CA GLU A 320 42.27 -75.08 -57.07
C GLU A 320 41.54 -75.32 -58.40
N ALA A 321 40.68 -74.40 -58.84
CA ALA A 321 40.04 -74.50 -60.16
C ALA A 321 41.04 -74.38 -61.33
N SER A 322 42.17 -73.68 -61.15
CA SER A 322 43.20 -73.50 -62.19
C SER A 322 44.22 -74.64 -62.26
N SER A 323 44.34 -75.47 -61.22
CA SER A 323 45.27 -76.61 -61.18
C SER A 323 44.66 -77.92 -61.73
N ALA A 324 43.33 -77.97 -61.91
CA ALA A 324 42.62 -79.12 -62.50
C ALA A 324 42.55 -79.09 -64.05
N SER A 325 43.24 -78.17 -64.72
CA SER A 325 43.34 -78.08 -66.19
C SER A 325 44.78 -78.15 -66.68
N ARG A 326 45.46 -79.29 -66.44
CA ARG A 326 46.66 -79.72 -67.18
C ARG A 326 46.67 -81.23 -67.33
#